data_AF-A0A3T0L3V6-F1
#
_entry.id   AF-A0A3T0L3V6-F1
#
_cell.length_a   1.000
_cell.length_b   1.000
_cell.length_c   1.000
_cell.angle_alpha   90.00
_cell.angle_beta   90.00
_cell.angle_gamma   90.00
#
_symmetry.space_group_name_H-M   'P 1'
#
loop_
_entity.id
_entity.type
_entity.pdbx_description
1 polymer ?
#
loop_
_entity_poly.entity_id
_entity_poly.type
_entity_poly.pdbx_seq_one_letter_code
_entity_poly.pdbx_strand_id
1 'polypeptide(L)'
;MEKIEKIKPLIYSIELRDPYTKGHSERVAIYASEFLKYLDFANKQVEDVYYAGLLHDIGKIAIPDSVLLKPSILNPEEYNIIKYHPILSANLVDRMYEFSYLSDIVKHHHENYDGSGYPDRLKGENIPFLSRVLTLADVFDALTTDRIYREAFDFDEAIKILEHMKYKFDPRLFEKFLSFIDKFRIINDKLFHIEEKEEKFLENLRYKIFFEDTFTGLLNRNALMLILRRAIENSLKITMVELNIKNYQLLHKKHGIENVENVIKTISIKIKKEFKDHTVNDPLNENNIYVFKESVARFVFLGFGDSKTFLKKMEPFLDLKIDHAEIDLNVIFKEKELDYNFEKLINYVI
;
A
#
# COMPACT_ATOMS: atom_id res chain seq x y z
N MET A 1 25.72 -8.94 -15.53
CA MET A 1 24.86 -10.11 -15.23
C MET A 1 25.24 -10.75 -13.91
N GLU A 2 26.48 -11.21 -13.70
CA GLU A 2 26.87 -11.91 -12.45
C GLU A 2 26.65 -11.10 -11.14
N LYS A 3 26.88 -9.78 -11.17
CA LYS A 3 26.65 -8.89 -10.00
C LYS A 3 25.17 -8.75 -9.62
N ILE A 4 24.27 -8.66 -10.61
CA ILE A 4 22.82 -8.49 -10.37
C ILE A 4 22.26 -9.74 -9.70
N GLU A 5 22.65 -10.93 -10.17
CA GLU A 5 22.19 -12.21 -9.62
C GLU A 5 22.51 -12.38 -8.12
N LYS A 6 23.60 -11.76 -7.63
CA LYS A 6 23.96 -11.80 -6.20
C LYS A 6 23.06 -10.96 -5.29
N ILE A 7 22.50 -9.87 -5.81
CA ILE A 7 21.68 -8.92 -5.03
C ILE A 7 20.17 -9.11 -5.26
N LYS A 8 19.79 -9.76 -6.37
CA LYS A 8 18.40 -9.99 -6.75
C LYS A 8 17.57 -10.69 -5.66
N PRO A 9 18.04 -11.74 -4.97
CA PRO A 9 17.28 -12.34 -3.88
C PRO A 9 17.03 -11.40 -2.70
N LEU A 10 17.99 -10.51 -2.40
CA LEU A 10 17.83 -9.53 -1.34
C LEU A 10 16.78 -8.49 -1.71
N ILE A 11 16.86 -7.91 -2.91
CA ILE A 11 15.88 -6.95 -3.43
C ILE A 11 14.49 -7.59 -3.41
N TYR A 12 14.38 -8.79 -3.97
CA TYR A 12 13.14 -9.54 -4.01
C TYR A 12 12.59 -9.82 -2.61
N SER A 13 13.43 -10.10 -1.60
CA SER A 13 12.96 -10.31 -0.22
C SER A 13 12.30 -9.07 0.39
N ILE A 14 12.73 -7.87 -0.01
CA ILE A 14 12.14 -6.59 0.45
C ILE A 14 10.86 -6.32 -0.30
N GLU A 15 10.86 -6.49 -1.62
CA GLU A 15 9.64 -6.37 -2.41
C GLU A 15 8.59 -7.41 -1.99
N LEU A 16 9.04 -8.59 -1.52
CA LEU A 16 8.20 -9.62 -0.90
C LEU A 16 7.57 -9.16 0.42
N ARG A 17 8.22 -8.27 1.16
CA ARG A 17 7.76 -7.76 2.45
C ARG A 17 6.99 -6.45 2.35
N ASP A 18 7.37 -5.55 1.44
CA ASP A 18 6.74 -4.27 1.16
C ASP A 18 6.06 -4.33 -0.22
N PRO A 19 4.77 -4.70 -0.29
CA PRO A 19 4.06 -4.88 -1.56
C PRO A 19 4.06 -3.64 -2.45
N TYR A 20 4.25 -2.44 -1.86
CA TYR A 20 4.28 -1.17 -2.58
C TYR A 20 5.55 -0.96 -3.40
N THR A 21 6.61 -1.72 -3.10
CA THR A 21 7.93 -1.61 -3.78
C THR A 21 8.13 -2.65 -4.87
N LYS A 22 7.08 -3.39 -5.25
CA LYS A 22 7.23 -4.45 -6.24
C LYS A 22 7.66 -3.92 -7.61
N GLY A 23 8.79 -4.42 -8.10
CA GLY A 23 9.45 -3.91 -9.31
C GLY A 23 9.85 -2.43 -9.21
N HIS A 24 9.65 -1.77 -8.07
CA HIS A 24 9.94 -0.36 -7.88
C HIS A 24 11.43 -0.11 -7.98
N SER A 25 12.22 -0.90 -7.27
CA SER A 25 13.68 -0.76 -7.31
C SER A 25 14.21 -0.95 -8.74
N GLU A 26 13.62 -1.88 -9.52
CA GLU A 26 13.97 -2.08 -10.92
C GLU A 26 13.55 -0.91 -11.81
N ARG A 27 12.30 -0.42 -11.70
CA ARG A 27 11.83 0.73 -12.48
C ARG A 27 12.62 2.00 -12.17
N VAL A 28 12.90 2.27 -10.89
CA VAL A 28 13.74 3.38 -10.45
C VAL A 28 15.16 3.27 -11.03
N ALA A 29 15.78 2.08 -10.98
CA ALA A 29 17.08 1.83 -11.58
C ALA A 29 17.08 2.08 -13.10
N ILE A 30 16.03 1.65 -13.80
CA ILE A 30 15.84 1.89 -15.24
C ILE A 30 15.70 3.38 -15.51
N TYR A 31 14.76 4.08 -14.86
CA TYR A 31 14.57 5.52 -15.06
C TYR A 31 15.83 6.33 -14.80
N ALA A 32 16.54 6.05 -13.71
CA ALA A 32 17.77 6.76 -13.36
C ALA A 32 18.90 6.52 -14.37
N SER A 33 19.09 5.26 -14.79
CA SER A 33 20.16 4.90 -15.74
C SER A 33 19.88 5.40 -17.16
N GLU A 34 18.64 5.30 -17.64
CA GLU A 34 18.22 5.84 -18.93
C GLU A 34 18.27 7.37 -18.95
N PHE A 35 17.95 8.03 -17.84
CA PHE A 35 18.12 9.47 -17.73
C PHE A 35 19.60 9.87 -17.83
N LEU A 36 20.53 9.14 -17.19
CA LEU A 36 21.96 9.44 -17.35
C LEU A 36 22.47 9.18 -18.76
N LYS A 37 21.98 8.13 -19.44
CA LYS A 37 22.30 7.88 -20.86
C LYS A 37 21.80 9.03 -21.75
N TYR A 38 20.59 9.53 -21.50
CA TYR A 38 20.03 10.69 -22.20
C TYR A 38 20.88 11.96 -22.02
N LEU A 39 21.60 12.06 -20.90
CA LEU A 39 22.53 13.15 -20.61
C LEU A 39 23.96 12.90 -21.08
N ASP A 40 24.20 11.83 -21.85
CA ASP A 40 25.52 11.42 -22.36
C ASP A 40 26.58 11.18 -21.27
N PHE A 41 26.17 10.70 -20.09
CA PHE A 41 27.11 10.36 -19.01
C PHE A 41 27.86 9.04 -19.30
N ALA A 42 29.03 8.89 -18.67
CA ALA A 42 29.85 7.70 -18.84
C ALA A 42 29.16 6.43 -18.34
N ASN A 43 29.39 5.30 -19.05
CA ASN A 43 28.81 3.99 -18.73
C ASN A 43 28.98 3.58 -17.25
N LYS A 44 30.09 3.97 -16.62
CA LYS A 44 30.34 3.68 -15.21
C LYS A 44 29.31 4.38 -14.29
N GLN A 45 29.00 5.65 -14.53
CA GLN A 45 28.02 6.39 -13.73
C GLN A 45 26.60 5.90 -13.97
N VAL A 46 26.30 5.50 -15.22
CA VAL A 46 25.04 4.85 -15.59
C VAL A 46 24.88 3.53 -14.85
N GLU A 47 25.93 2.71 -14.80
CA GLU A 47 25.94 1.45 -14.05
C GLU A 47 25.80 1.69 -12.53
N ASP A 48 26.47 2.71 -12.00
CA ASP A 48 26.45 3.03 -10.57
C ASP A 48 25.07 3.50 -10.11
N VAL A 49 24.40 4.36 -10.86
CA VAL A 49 23.04 4.78 -10.50
C VAL A 49 22.03 3.64 -10.67
N TYR A 50 22.26 2.74 -11.63
CA TYR A 50 21.43 1.55 -11.81
C TYR A 50 21.49 0.66 -10.57
N TYR A 51 22.69 0.29 -10.11
CA TYR A 51 22.84 -0.53 -8.89
C TYR A 51 22.40 0.21 -7.63
N ALA A 52 22.65 1.52 -7.53
CA ALA A 52 22.14 2.31 -6.41
C ALA A 52 20.61 2.31 -6.38
N GLY A 53 19.95 2.42 -7.54
CA GLY A 53 18.49 2.32 -7.65
C GLY A 53 17.94 0.96 -7.27
N LEU A 54 18.65 -0.13 -7.60
CA LEU A 54 18.27 -1.46 -7.13
C LEU A 54 18.39 -1.61 -5.60
N LEU A 55 19.37 -0.95 -4.98
CA LEU A 55 19.73 -1.15 -3.58
C LEU A 55 19.17 -0.08 -2.63
N HIS A 56 18.55 0.99 -3.14
CA HIS A 56 18.24 2.18 -2.34
C HIS A 56 17.34 1.90 -1.13
N ASP A 57 16.44 0.94 -1.27
CA ASP A 57 15.37 0.66 -0.32
C ASP A 57 15.59 -0.60 0.53
N ILE A 58 16.75 -1.29 0.39
CA ILE A 58 16.97 -2.58 1.06
C ILE A 58 16.94 -2.50 2.60
N GLY A 59 17.21 -1.31 3.14
CA GLY A 59 17.14 -0.99 4.57
C GLY A 59 15.73 -1.10 5.15
N LYS A 60 14.69 -1.14 4.32
CA LYS A 60 13.31 -1.42 4.75
C LYS A 60 13.19 -2.78 5.45
N ILE A 61 14.14 -3.70 5.27
CA ILE A 61 14.23 -4.95 6.04
C ILE A 61 14.26 -4.74 7.56
N ALA A 62 14.76 -3.61 8.02
CA ALA A 62 14.89 -3.33 9.45
C ALA A 62 13.77 -2.43 9.99
N ILE A 63 12.79 -2.06 9.16
CA ILE A 63 11.62 -1.28 9.57
C ILE A 63 10.54 -2.23 10.12
N PRO A 64 9.90 -1.95 11.28
CA PRO A 64 8.82 -2.80 11.81
C PRO A 64 7.61 -2.89 10.88
N ASP A 65 6.99 -4.07 10.80
CA ASP A 65 5.78 -4.30 9.98
C ASP A 65 4.62 -3.37 10.36
N SER A 66 4.45 -3.08 11.65
CA SER A 66 3.41 -2.16 12.13
C SER A 66 3.53 -0.73 11.57
N VAL A 67 4.72 -0.37 11.08
CA VAL A 67 5.00 0.92 10.44
C VAL A 67 5.02 0.76 8.92
N LEU A 68 5.80 -0.20 8.41
CA LEU A 68 6.01 -0.42 6.98
C LEU A 68 4.70 -0.75 6.24
N LEU A 69 3.83 -1.55 6.87
CA LEU A 69 2.61 -2.08 6.28
C LEU A 69 1.35 -1.31 6.71
N LYS A 70 1.51 -0.15 7.37
CA LYS A 70 0.38 0.60 7.89
C LYS A 70 -0.53 1.09 6.76
N PRO A 71 -1.82 0.72 6.72
CA PRO A 71 -2.73 1.11 5.65
C PRO A 71 -3.31 2.54 5.84
N SER A 72 -2.53 3.46 6.41
CA SER A 72 -2.93 4.84 6.66
C SER A 72 -1.71 5.77 6.65
N ILE A 73 -1.96 7.08 6.74
CA ILE A 73 -0.89 8.05 6.94
C ILE A 73 -0.15 7.72 8.23
N LEU A 74 1.18 7.78 8.16
CA LEU A 74 2.06 7.60 9.30
C LEU A 74 2.00 8.85 10.18
N ASN A 75 1.92 8.64 11.50
CA ASN A 75 2.11 9.74 12.43
C ASN A 75 3.58 10.20 12.43
N PRO A 76 3.92 11.33 13.07
CA PRO A 76 5.29 11.84 13.07
C PRO A 76 6.35 10.88 13.62
N GLU A 77 6.00 10.07 14.63
CA GLU A 77 6.92 9.10 15.25
C GLU A 77 7.18 7.91 14.33
N GLU A 78 6.12 7.36 13.74
CA GLU A 78 6.18 6.29 12.73
C GLU A 78 6.94 6.75 11.49
N TYR A 79 6.72 8.00 11.05
CA TYR A 79 7.45 8.56 9.93
C TYR A 79 8.94 8.71 10.25
N ASN A 80 9.31 9.08 11.49
CA ASN A 80 10.71 9.09 11.91
C ASN A 80 11.34 7.70 11.88
N ILE A 81 10.58 6.63 12.16
CA ILE A 81 11.07 5.26 12.02
C ILE A 81 11.39 4.94 10.55
N ILE A 82 10.49 5.26 9.61
CA ILE A 82 10.74 5.01 8.18
C ILE A 82 11.97 5.76 7.68
N LYS A 83 12.23 6.98 8.16
CA LYS A 83 13.40 7.78 7.74
C LYS A 83 14.75 7.12 8.02
N TYR A 84 14.81 6.06 8.82
CA TYR A 84 16.04 5.32 9.02
C TYR A 84 16.41 4.40 7.85
N HIS A 85 15.47 4.05 6.96
CA HIS A 85 15.76 3.08 5.91
C HIS A 85 16.92 3.48 4.98
N PRO A 86 17.19 4.76 4.61
CA PRO A 86 18.34 5.08 3.77
C PRO A 86 19.67 4.81 4.49
N ILE A 87 19.73 5.10 5.80
CA ILE A 87 20.90 4.80 6.63
C ILE A 87 21.11 3.28 6.73
N LEU A 88 20.01 2.53 6.92
CA LEU A 88 20.04 1.08 7.01
C LEU A 88 20.43 0.44 5.66
N SER A 89 19.92 0.98 4.54
CA SER A 89 20.31 0.58 3.19
C SER A 89 21.79 0.81 2.98
N ALA A 90 22.30 2.00 3.29
CA ALA A 90 23.72 2.35 3.19
C ALA A 90 24.59 1.39 4.02
N ASN A 91 24.20 1.09 5.27
CA ASN A 91 24.91 0.13 6.12
C ASN A 91 24.94 -1.30 5.55
N LEU A 92 23.86 -1.73 4.87
CA LEU A 92 23.81 -3.04 4.21
C LEU A 92 24.68 -3.05 2.96
N VAL A 93 24.61 -1.99 2.14
CA VAL A 93 25.41 -1.81 0.92
C VAL A 93 26.91 -1.77 1.25
N ASP A 94 27.30 -1.07 2.32
CA ASP A 94 28.70 -0.97 2.76
C ASP A 94 29.32 -2.34 3.10
N ARG A 95 28.51 -3.30 3.55
CA ARG A 95 28.93 -4.68 3.85
C ARG A 95 29.04 -5.56 2.60
N MET A 96 28.53 -5.10 1.46
CA MET A 96 28.68 -5.78 0.19
C MET A 96 29.93 -5.24 -0.50
N TYR A 97 31.07 -5.94 -0.39
CA TYR A 97 32.36 -5.48 -0.91
C TYR A 97 32.31 -4.95 -2.36
N GLU A 98 31.50 -5.56 -3.22
CA GLU A 98 31.36 -5.15 -4.63
C GLU A 98 30.52 -3.88 -4.85
N PHE A 99 29.80 -3.40 -3.83
CA PHE A 99 28.84 -2.28 -3.91
C PHE A 99 29.06 -1.21 -2.85
N SER A 100 30.00 -1.37 -1.92
CA SER A 100 30.22 -0.45 -0.80
C SER A 100 30.38 1.01 -1.21
N TYR A 101 31.00 1.25 -2.37
CA TYR A 101 31.17 2.58 -2.96
C TYR A 101 29.85 3.28 -3.34
N LEU A 102 28.71 2.57 -3.36
CA LEU A 102 27.37 3.11 -3.61
C LEU A 102 26.68 3.58 -2.32
N SER A 103 27.25 3.31 -1.14
CA SER A 103 26.65 3.57 0.17
C SER A 103 26.17 5.02 0.32
N ASP A 104 27.01 6.00 -0.03
CA ASP A 104 26.63 7.42 0.04
C ASP A 104 25.49 7.77 -0.93
N ILE A 105 25.50 7.17 -2.13
CA ILE A 105 24.45 7.41 -3.13
C ILE A 105 23.09 6.98 -2.57
N VAL A 106 23.07 5.77 -2.00
CA VAL A 106 21.89 5.16 -1.39
C VAL A 106 21.49 5.89 -0.11
N LYS A 107 22.43 6.33 0.73
CA LYS A 107 22.13 7.04 1.98
C LYS A 107 21.34 8.33 1.74
N HIS A 108 21.67 9.06 0.67
CA HIS A 108 21.19 10.42 0.45
C HIS A 108 20.07 10.54 -0.60
N HIS A 109 19.46 9.44 -1.05
CA HIS A 109 18.39 9.47 -2.06
C HIS A 109 17.10 10.17 -1.58
N HIS A 110 16.97 10.45 -0.28
CA HIS A 110 15.89 11.23 0.32
C HIS A 110 16.33 12.63 0.83
N GLU A 111 17.53 13.07 0.47
CA GLU A 111 17.91 14.47 0.64
C GLU A 111 17.16 15.34 -0.36
N ASN A 112 16.64 16.47 0.10
CA ASN A 112 15.99 17.47 -0.74
C ASN A 112 16.99 18.56 -1.08
N TYR A 113 16.98 19.05 -2.31
CA TYR A 113 17.93 20.07 -2.78
C TYR A 113 17.94 21.35 -1.93
N ASP A 114 16.83 21.71 -1.29
CA ASP A 114 16.72 22.86 -0.39
C ASP A 114 17.28 22.64 1.03
N GLY A 115 17.61 21.39 1.40
CA GLY A 115 18.08 20.98 2.72
C GLY A 115 16.99 20.48 3.68
N SER A 116 15.74 20.38 3.24
CA SER A 116 14.62 19.89 4.08
C SER A 116 14.52 18.35 4.18
N GLY A 117 15.40 17.64 3.46
CA GLY A 117 15.41 16.18 3.39
C GLY A 117 16.05 15.51 4.60
N TYR A 118 16.44 14.25 4.41
CA TYR A 118 17.07 13.41 5.43
C TYR A 118 18.00 12.39 4.76
N PRO A 119 18.95 11.76 5.47
CA PRO A 119 19.19 11.82 6.92
C PRO A 119 20.04 12.99 7.43
N ASP A 120 20.94 13.52 6.61
CA ASP A 120 21.99 14.46 7.03
C ASP A 120 21.61 15.93 6.75
N ARG A 121 20.50 16.17 6.03
CA ARG A 121 20.00 17.51 5.63
C ARG A 121 20.98 18.26 4.74
N LEU A 122 21.60 17.51 3.82
CA LEU A 122 22.49 18.08 2.82
C LEU A 122 21.71 19.02 1.90
N LYS A 123 22.38 20.09 1.46
CA LYS A 123 21.76 21.12 0.61
C LYS A 123 22.52 21.31 -0.68
N GLY A 124 21.78 21.43 -1.78
CA GLY A 124 22.30 21.74 -3.11
C GLY A 124 23.28 20.70 -3.60
N GLU A 125 24.44 21.17 -4.10
CA GLU A 125 25.48 20.32 -4.67
C GLU A 125 26.28 19.51 -3.63
N ASN A 126 26.04 19.72 -2.33
CA ASN A 126 26.58 18.85 -1.28
C ASN A 126 25.94 17.46 -1.29
N ILE A 127 24.75 17.33 -1.88
CA ILE A 127 24.10 16.03 -2.10
C ILE A 127 24.84 15.32 -3.25
N PRO A 128 25.24 14.05 -3.08
CA PRO A 128 25.90 13.30 -4.15
C PRO A 128 25.12 13.39 -5.45
N PHE A 129 25.82 13.61 -6.56
CA PHE A 129 25.18 13.83 -7.86
C PHE A 129 24.23 12.69 -8.24
N LEU A 130 24.65 11.44 -8.05
CA LEU A 130 23.84 10.27 -8.36
C LEU A 130 22.64 10.11 -7.42
N SER A 131 22.71 10.61 -6.17
CA SER A 131 21.54 10.66 -5.27
C SER A 131 20.49 11.64 -5.80
N ARG A 132 20.89 12.81 -6.28
CA ARG A 132 19.96 13.80 -6.88
C ARG A 132 19.22 13.23 -8.09
N VAL A 133 19.90 12.42 -8.90
CA VAL A 133 19.30 11.70 -10.03
C VAL A 133 18.33 10.63 -9.53
N LEU A 134 18.74 9.86 -8.52
CA LEU A 134 17.95 8.78 -7.96
C LEU A 134 16.66 9.29 -7.30
N THR A 135 16.69 10.42 -6.59
CA THR A 135 15.51 11.08 -6.01
C THR A 135 14.47 11.45 -7.07
N LEU A 136 14.89 11.92 -8.24
CA LEU A 136 13.98 12.22 -9.35
C LEU A 136 13.27 10.96 -9.86
N ALA A 137 14.05 9.89 -10.09
CA ALA A 137 13.53 8.62 -10.58
C ALA A 137 12.58 7.96 -9.56
N ASP A 138 12.95 7.95 -8.28
CA ASP A 138 12.14 7.41 -7.18
C ASP A 138 10.79 8.13 -7.06
N VAL A 139 10.80 9.47 -6.98
CA VAL A 139 9.55 10.24 -6.86
C VAL A 139 8.68 10.09 -8.10
N PHE A 140 9.26 10.03 -9.30
CA PHE A 140 8.50 9.82 -10.52
C PHE A 140 7.82 8.44 -10.52
N ASP A 141 8.56 7.35 -10.27
CA ASP A 141 7.99 6.00 -10.22
C ASP A 141 6.89 5.89 -9.15
N ALA A 142 7.12 6.52 -8.00
CA ALA A 142 6.16 6.60 -6.91
C ALA A 142 4.85 7.30 -7.29
N LEU A 143 4.84 8.21 -8.27
CA LEU A 143 3.65 8.91 -8.76
C LEU A 143 2.94 8.12 -9.87
N THR A 144 3.69 7.47 -10.75
CA THR A 144 3.16 6.82 -11.96
C THR A 144 2.90 5.32 -11.82
N THR A 145 3.11 4.75 -10.63
CA THR A 145 2.79 3.35 -10.33
C THR A 145 1.59 3.25 -9.38
N ASP A 146 0.74 2.25 -9.62
CA ASP A 146 -0.38 1.91 -8.74
C ASP A 146 0.11 1.58 -7.32
N ARG A 147 -0.64 2.05 -6.34
CA ARG A 147 -0.50 1.69 -4.93
C ARG A 147 -1.85 1.20 -4.42
N ILE A 148 -1.85 0.32 -3.42
CA ILE A 148 -3.11 -0.27 -2.90
C ILE A 148 -4.12 0.83 -2.46
N TYR A 149 -3.61 1.97 -1.99
CA TYR A 149 -4.41 3.10 -1.54
C TYR A 149 -4.55 4.25 -2.57
N ARG A 150 -3.93 4.15 -3.75
CA ARG A 150 -3.98 5.21 -4.77
C ARG A 150 -3.65 4.64 -6.14
N GLU A 151 -4.52 4.85 -7.11
CA GLU A 151 -4.20 4.57 -8.51
C GLU A 151 -2.97 5.38 -8.97
N ALA A 152 -2.27 4.87 -9.98
CA ALA A 152 -1.24 5.61 -10.66
C ALA A 152 -1.81 6.94 -11.15
N PHE A 153 -1.09 8.03 -10.92
CA PHE A 153 -1.46 9.29 -11.54
C PHE A 153 -1.23 9.20 -13.04
N ASP A 154 -2.11 9.85 -13.80
CA ASP A 154 -1.79 10.09 -15.20
C ASP A 154 -0.52 10.96 -15.28
N PHE A 155 0.09 10.92 -16.46
CA PHE A 155 1.37 11.56 -16.69
C PHE A 155 1.34 13.07 -16.42
N ASP A 156 0.28 13.75 -16.87
CA ASP A 156 0.17 15.20 -16.75
C ASP A 156 -0.06 15.61 -15.30
N GLU A 157 -0.78 14.80 -14.53
CA GLU A 157 -0.94 14.96 -13.09
C GLU A 157 0.35 14.69 -12.33
N ALA A 158 1.09 13.63 -12.68
CA ALA A 158 2.40 13.35 -12.08
C ALA A 158 3.38 14.53 -12.29
N ILE A 159 3.43 15.11 -13.49
CA ILE A 159 4.24 16.29 -13.78
C ILE A 159 3.79 17.49 -12.95
N LYS A 160 2.49 17.76 -12.86
CA LYS A 160 1.97 18.85 -12.01
C LYS A 160 2.42 18.67 -10.57
N ILE A 161 2.33 17.47 -10.01
CA ILE A 161 2.75 17.19 -8.63
C ILE A 161 4.27 17.39 -8.47
N LEU A 162 5.07 16.93 -9.44
CA LEU A 162 6.51 17.15 -9.47
C LEU A 162 6.87 18.65 -9.46
N GLU A 163 6.17 19.48 -10.22
CA GLU A 163 6.35 20.94 -10.21
C GLU A 163 6.04 21.56 -8.83
N HIS A 164 5.01 21.09 -8.13
CA HIS A 164 4.72 21.54 -6.75
C HIS A 164 5.82 21.10 -5.76
N MET A 165 6.58 20.07 -6.09
CA MET A 165 7.67 19.53 -5.29
C MET A 165 9.06 19.95 -5.80
N LYS A 166 9.15 20.93 -6.70
CA LYS A 166 10.40 21.36 -7.35
C LYS A 166 11.52 21.72 -6.37
N TYR A 167 11.19 22.17 -5.16
CA TYR A 167 12.15 22.45 -4.08
C TYR A 167 12.98 21.22 -3.67
N LYS A 168 12.50 20.00 -3.93
CA LYS A 168 13.21 18.76 -3.63
C LYS A 168 14.33 18.46 -4.62
N PHE A 169 14.25 18.98 -5.84
CA PHE A 169 15.09 18.52 -6.94
C PHE A 169 16.15 19.56 -7.31
N ASP A 170 17.26 19.07 -7.87
CA ASP A 170 18.22 19.95 -8.54
C ASP A 170 17.54 20.61 -9.75
N PRO A 171 17.43 21.94 -9.80
CA PRO A 171 16.74 22.62 -10.90
C PRO A 171 17.33 22.31 -12.28
N ARG A 172 18.64 22.06 -12.39
CA ARG A 172 19.29 21.74 -13.66
C ARG A 172 18.96 20.32 -14.11
N LEU A 173 18.77 19.39 -13.19
CA LEU A 173 18.37 18.02 -13.50
C LEU A 173 16.88 17.92 -13.76
N PHE A 174 16.06 18.63 -12.97
CA PHE A 174 14.60 18.61 -13.07
C PHE A 174 14.10 18.94 -14.49
N GLU A 175 14.53 20.07 -15.06
CA GLU A 175 14.13 20.48 -16.42
C GLU A 175 14.53 19.45 -17.49
N LYS A 176 15.73 18.87 -17.35
CA LYS A 176 16.21 17.83 -18.26
C LYS A 176 15.45 16.53 -18.08
N PHE A 177 15.05 16.21 -16.85
CA PHE A 177 14.29 15.00 -16.52
C PHE A 177 12.89 15.06 -17.13
N LEU A 178 12.20 16.20 -17.05
CA LEU A 178 10.91 16.39 -17.74
C LEU A 178 11.04 16.18 -19.25
N SER A 179 12.09 16.76 -19.86
CA SER A 179 12.37 16.56 -21.29
C SER A 179 12.70 15.11 -21.65
N PHE A 180 13.40 14.40 -20.76
CA PHE A 180 13.73 12.98 -20.91
C PHE A 180 12.46 12.12 -20.86
N ILE A 181 11.62 12.33 -19.85
CA ILE A 181 10.44 11.51 -19.59
C ILE A 181 9.40 11.64 -20.72
N ASP A 182 9.22 12.83 -21.29
CA ASP A 182 8.35 13.03 -22.46
C ASP A 182 8.83 12.22 -23.68
N LYS A 183 10.15 12.18 -23.92
CA LYS A 183 10.77 11.37 -25.00
C LYS A 183 10.78 9.88 -24.70
N PHE A 184 11.10 9.48 -23.47
CA PHE A 184 11.24 8.10 -23.05
C PHE A 184 9.91 7.35 -23.18
N ARG A 185 8.80 8.02 -22.88
CA ARG A 185 7.43 7.49 -23.05
C ARG A 185 7.14 7.06 -24.49
N ILE A 186 7.64 7.79 -25.49
CA ILE A 186 7.38 7.51 -26.91
C ILE A 186 8.05 6.20 -27.35
N ILE A 187 9.08 5.75 -26.64
CA ILE A 187 9.99 4.71 -27.12
C ILE A 187 9.72 3.34 -26.48
N ASN A 188 9.07 3.26 -25.31
CA ASN A 188 9.14 2.05 -24.47
C ASN A 188 7.85 1.52 -23.84
N ASP A 189 6.94 1.00 -24.66
CA ASP A 189 5.88 0.06 -24.21
C ASP A 189 6.42 -1.34 -23.80
N LYS A 190 7.72 -1.62 -24.01
CA LYS A 190 8.31 -2.98 -23.90
C LYS A 190 9.35 -3.17 -22.79
N LEU A 191 9.76 -2.11 -22.08
CA LEU A 191 10.85 -2.23 -21.09
C LEU A 191 10.41 -2.82 -19.75
N PHE A 192 9.12 -2.82 -19.46
CA PHE A 192 8.55 -3.31 -18.21
C PHE A 192 7.75 -4.60 -18.45
N HIS A 193 8.41 -5.64 -18.96
CA HIS A 193 7.82 -6.98 -19.03
C HIS A 193 8.25 -7.80 -17.81
N ILE A 194 7.44 -7.76 -16.75
CA ILE A 194 7.58 -8.63 -15.58
C ILE A 194 6.78 -9.93 -15.86
N GLU A 195 7.36 -11.10 -15.57
CA GLU A 195 6.73 -12.40 -15.82
C GLU A 195 5.46 -12.59 -14.95
N GLU A 196 4.29 -12.42 -15.56
CA GLU A 196 2.97 -12.33 -14.88
C GLU A 196 2.54 -13.57 -14.05
N LYS A 197 3.14 -14.75 -14.23
CA LYS A 197 2.53 -16.03 -13.77
C LYS A 197 2.77 -16.38 -12.30
N GLU A 198 4.02 -16.39 -11.84
CA GLU A 198 4.35 -16.58 -10.40
C GLU A 198 3.93 -15.37 -9.58
N GLU A 199 4.01 -14.21 -10.20
CA GLU A 199 3.66 -12.92 -9.66
C GLU A 199 2.18 -12.84 -9.23
N LYS A 200 1.27 -13.32 -10.08
CA LYS A 200 -0.19 -13.30 -9.81
C LYS A 200 -0.59 -14.22 -8.66
N PHE A 201 0.12 -15.34 -8.46
CA PHE A 201 -0.15 -16.25 -7.33
C PHE A 201 0.20 -15.58 -5.99
N LEU A 202 1.38 -14.97 -5.89
CA LEU A 202 1.82 -14.31 -4.67
C LEU A 202 0.98 -13.08 -4.34
N GLU A 203 0.57 -12.29 -5.33
CA GLU A 203 -0.37 -11.18 -5.11
C GLU A 203 -1.72 -11.66 -4.62
N ASN A 204 -2.26 -12.74 -5.18
CA ASN A 204 -3.50 -13.33 -4.68
C ASN A 204 -3.34 -13.82 -3.23
N LEU A 205 -2.20 -14.41 -2.89
CA LEU A 205 -1.94 -14.86 -1.52
C LEU A 205 -1.84 -13.68 -0.54
N ARG A 206 -1.13 -12.61 -0.93
CA ARG A 206 -1.00 -11.37 -0.14
C ARG A 206 -2.33 -10.69 0.07
N TYR A 207 -3.11 -10.55 -0.99
CA TYR A 207 -4.47 -10.04 -0.94
C TYR A 207 -5.27 -10.74 0.15
N LYS A 208 -5.23 -12.09 0.16
CA LYS A 208 -5.90 -12.89 1.18
C LYS A 208 -5.35 -12.65 2.58
N ILE A 209 -4.03 -12.60 2.73
CA ILE A 209 -3.40 -12.37 4.05
C ILE A 209 -3.76 -11.00 4.62
N PHE A 210 -3.75 -9.95 3.79
CA PHE A 210 -3.96 -8.58 4.26
C PHE A 210 -5.41 -8.19 4.44
N PHE A 211 -6.29 -8.68 3.57
CA PHE A 211 -7.65 -8.20 3.46
C PHE A 211 -8.69 -9.26 3.75
N GLU A 212 -8.34 -10.54 3.86
CA GLU A 212 -9.26 -11.58 4.31
C GLU A 212 -8.97 -12.01 5.75
N ASP A 213 -10.03 -12.34 6.46
CA ASP A 213 -9.96 -13.04 7.73
C ASP A 213 -9.70 -14.52 7.45
N THR A 214 -8.57 -15.05 7.90
CA THR A 214 -8.13 -16.43 7.59
C THR A 214 -9.10 -17.51 8.08
N PHE A 215 -9.94 -17.20 9.08
CA PHE A 215 -10.87 -18.14 9.66
C PHE A 215 -12.19 -18.25 8.86
N THR A 216 -12.68 -17.13 8.35
CA THR A 216 -13.98 -17.04 7.65
C THR A 216 -13.85 -16.84 6.14
N GLY A 217 -12.69 -16.34 5.70
CA GLY A 217 -12.43 -15.83 4.36
C GLY A 217 -13.29 -14.62 3.97
N LEU A 218 -13.90 -13.93 4.94
CA LEU A 218 -14.57 -12.64 4.70
C LEU A 218 -13.53 -11.53 4.71
N LEU A 219 -13.88 -10.33 4.23
CA LEU A 219 -12.98 -9.18 4.32
C LEU A 219 -12.70 -8.86 5.79
N ASN A 220 -11.48 -8.46 6.14
CA ASN A 220 -11.11 -8.15 7.52
C ASN A 220 -11.20 -6.64 7.82
N ARG A 221 -10.79 -6.24 9.02
CA ARG A 221 -10.79 -4.83 9.43
C ARG A 221 -9.94 -3.92 8.52
N ASN A 222 -8.80 -4.39 8.00
CA ASN A 222 -7.97 -3.58 7.10
C ASN A 222 -8.70 -3.28 5.78
N ALA A 223 -9.46 -4.25 5.27
CA ALA A 223 -10.28 -4.07 4.08
C ALA A 223 -11.41 -3.06 4.31
N LEU A 224 -12.06 -3.11 5.48
CA LEU A 224 -13.08 -2.13 5.87
C LEU A 224 -12.53 -0.71 5.85
N MET A 225 -11.34 -0.52 6.43
CA MET A 225 -10.68 0.79 6.49
C MET A 225 -10.33 1.33 5.10
N LEU A 226 -9.81 0.47 4.22
CA LEU A 226 -9.49 0.84 2.84
C LEU A 226 -10.73 1.24 2.03
N ILE A 227 -11.81 0.45 2.13
CA ILE A 227 -13.06 0.72 1.40
C ILE A 227 -13.72 2.00 1.91
N LEU A 228 -13.77 2.22 3.22
CA LEU A 228 -14.29 3.47 3.80
C LEU A 228 -13.48 4.68 3.34
N ARG A 229 -12.15 4.56 3.28
CA ARG A 229 -11.29 5.64 2.79
C ARG A 229 -11.62 6.02 1.35
N ARG A 230 -11.72 5.03 0.45
CA ARG A 230 -12.09 5.29 -0.95
C ARG A 230 -13.49 5.89 -1.06
N ALA A 231 -14.40 5.48 -0.19
CA ALA A 231 -15.74 6.08 -0.13
C ALA A 231 -15.70 7.56 0.30
N ILE A 232 -14.82 7.97 1.22
CA ILE A 232 -14.58 9.39 1.57
C ILE A 232 -14.06 10.15 0.36
N GLU A 233 -13.02 9.61 -0.30
CA GLU A 233 -12.37 10.26 -1.45
C GLU A 233 -13.37 10.51 -2.59
N ASN A 234 -14.37 9.64 -2.73
CA ASN A 234 -15.45 9.75 -3.71
C ASN A 234 -16.74 10.40 -3.16
N SER A 235 -16.73 10.91 -1.92
CA SER A 235 -17.88 11.56 -1.25
C SER A 235 -19.16 10.70 -1.29
N LEU A 236 -19.03 9.39 -1.09
CA LEU A 236 -20.15 8.46 -1.18
C LEU A 236 -21.00 8.48 0.08
N LYS A 237 -22.31 8.29 -0.13
CA LYS A 237 -23.26 7.97 0.95
C LYS A 237 -23.15 6.50 1.32
N ILE A 238 -23.08 6.24 2.63
CA ILE A 238 -22.96 4.89 3.15
C ILE A 238 -24.11 4.53 4.10
N THR A 239 -24.41 3.24 4.16
CA THR A 239 -25.23 2.63 5.21
C THR A 239 -24.46 1.46 5.80
N MET A 240 -24.45 1.35 7.14
CA MET A 240 -23.68 0.31 7.82
C MET A 240 -24.49 -0.36 8.93
N VAL A 241 -24.43 -1.69 8.92
CA VAL A 241 -25.14 -2.56 9.84
C VAL A 241 -24.14 -3.50 10.49
N GLU A 242 -24.27 -3.67 11.79
CA GLU A 242 -23.45 -4.56 12.61
C GLU A 242 -24.25 -5.80 12.97
N LEU A 243 -23.63 -6.97 12.83
CA LEU A 243 -24.12 -8.23 13.37
C LEU A 243 -23.18 -8.69 14.47
N ASN A 244 -23.71 -8.78 15.70
CA ASN A 244 -22.97 -9.20 16.88
C ASN A 244 -23.46 -10.56 17.38
N ILE A 245 -22.53 -11.41 17.82
CA ILE A 245 -22.83 -12.60 18.61
C ILE A 245 -22.94 -12.19 20.08
N LYS A 246 -24.15 -12.17 20.64
CA LYS A 246 -24.39 -11.79 22.04
C LYS A 246 -23.73 -12.77 22.99
N ASN A 247 -23.28 -12.24 24.14
CA ASN A 247 -22.75 -13.03 25.24
C ASN A 247 -21.61 -13.99 24.82
N TYR A 248 -20.80 -13.61 23.84
CA TYR A 248 -19.72 -14.43 23.28
C TYR A 248 -18.83 -15.09 24.36
N GLN A 249 -18.45 -14.32 25.39
CA GLN A 249 -17.64 -14.84 26.50
C GLN A 249 -18.34 -15.95 27.29
N LEU A 250 -19.65 -15.82 27.51
CA LEU A 250 -20.45 -16.83 28.21
C LEU A 250 -20.67 -18.06 27.33
N LEU A 251 -20.91 -17.86 26.03
CA LEU A 251 -21.02 -18.92 25.04
C LEU A 251 -19.76 -19.78 25.00
N HIS A 252 -18.59 -19.12 24.90
CA HIS A 252 -17.29 -19.76 24.94
C HIS A 252 -17.07 -20.55 26.24
N LYS A 253 -17.42 -19.96 27.40
CA LYS A 253 -17.28 -20.62 28.70
C LYS A 253 -18.18 -21.85 28.85
N LYS A 254 -19.40 -21.81 28.29
CA LYS A 254 -20.42 -22.85 28.47
C LYS A 254 -20.32 -23.97 27.45
N HIS A 255 -19.90 -23.66 26.22
CA HIS A 255 -19.91 -24.59 25.09
C HIS A 255 -18.51 -24.88 24.51
N GLY A 256 -17.46 -24.19 24.97
CA GLY A 256 -16.09 -24.41 24.50
C GLY A 256 -15.77 -23.73 23.15
N ILE A 257 -14.48 -23.70 22.81
CA ILE A 257 -13.94 -23.03 21.62
C ILE A 257 -14.55 -23.57 20.33
N GLU A 258 -14.57 -24.89 20.16
CA GLU A 258 -15.01 -25.55 18.91
C GLU A 258 -16.46 -25.20 18.54
N ASN A 259 -17.36 -25.15 19.52
CA ASN A 259 -18.76 -24.80 19.26
C ASN A 259 -18.90 -23.34 18.83
N VAL A 260 -18.15 -22.43 19.45
CA VAL A 260 -18.14 -21.01 19.07
C VAL A 260 -17.55 -20.80 17.67
N GLU A 261 -16.48 -21.53 17.35
CA GLU A 261 -15.89 -21.55 16.02
C GLU A 261 -16.88 -22.03 14.96
N ASN A 262 -17.65 -23.08 15.26
CA ASN A 262 -18.69 -23.59 14.37
C ASN A 262 -19.83 -22.57 14.17
N VAL A 263 -20.22 -21.84 15.21
CA VAL A 263 -21.18 -20.73 15.11
C VAL A 263 -20.66 -19.67 14.13
N ILE A 264 -19.42 -19.20 14.31
CA ILE A 264 -18.82 -18.18 13.46
C ILE A 264 -18.74 -18.67 12.01
N LYS A 265 -18.25 -19.90 11.76
CA LYS A 265 -18.20 -20.50 10.41
C LYS A 265 -19.59 -20.59 9.78
N THR A 266 -20.60 -20.98 10.55
CA THR A 266 -21.98 -21.08 10.06
C THR A 266 -22.52 -19.72 9.62
N ILE A 267 -22.26 -18.66 10.39
CA ILE A 267 -22.61 -17.28 10.02
C ILE A 267 -21.91 -16.91 8.71
N SER A 268 -20.61 -17.12 8.63
CA SER A 268 -19.81 -16.75 7.45
C SER A 268 -20.25 -17.47 6.17
N ILE A 269 -20.59 -18.76 6.25
CA ILE A 269 -21.12 -19.52 5.11
C ILE A 269 -22.46 -18.94 4.64
N LYS A 270 -23.37 -18.62 5.58
CA LYS A 270 -24.66 -18.00 5.22
C LYS A 270 -24.47 -16.62 4.58
N ILE A 271 -23.58 -15.80 5.13
CA ILE A 271 -23.21 -14.49 4.57
C ILE A 271 -22.71 -14.64 3.13
N LYS A 272 -21.72 -15.51 2.89
CA LYS A 272 -21.12 -15.73 1.56
C LYS A 272 -22.08 -16.33 0.54
N LYS A 273 -23.13 -17.02 1.00
CA LYS A 273 -24.18 -17.54 0.11
C LYS A 273 -25.11 -16.42 -0.37
N GLU A 274 -25.39 -15.45 0.49
CA GLU A 274 -26.32 -14.36 0.22
C GLU A 274 -25.65 -13.18 -0.51
N PHE A 275 -24.44 -12.82 -0.10
CA PHE A 275 -23.64 -11.75 -0.70
C PHE A 275 -22.52 -12.36 -1.52
N LYS A 276 -22.28 -11.80 -2.72
CA LYS A 276 -21.15 -12.22 -3.55
C LYS A 276 -19.84 -11.97 -2.79
N ASP A 277 -18.83 -12.80 -3.07
CA ASP A 277 -17.47 -12.51 -2.62
C ASP A 277 -17.04 -11.17 -3.23
N HIS A 278 -16.84 -10.18 -2.37
CA HIS A 278 -16.42 -8.85 -2.75
C HIS A 278 -14.94 -8.65 -2.42
N THR A 279 -14.24 -7.99 -3.34
CA THR A 279 -12.83 -7.65 -3.14
C THR A 279 -12.63 -6.17 -2.81
N VAL A 280 -11.52 -5.81 -2.16
CA VAL A 280 -11.16 -4.38 -2.03
C VAL A 280 -10.87 -3.72 -3.38
N ASN A 281 -10.68 -4.49 -4.45
CA ASN A 281 -10.45 -3.99 -5.81
C ASN A 281 -11.74 -3.91 -6.63
N ASP A 282 -12.88 -4.35 -6.09
CA ASP A 282 -14.15 -4.21 -6.77
C ASP A 282 -14.57 -2.73 -6.79
N PRO A 283 -15.10 -2.23 -7.93
CA PRO A 283 -15.54 -0.84 -8.02
C PRO A 283 -16.65 -0.55 -7.01
N LEU A 284 -16.55 0.60 -6.34
CA LEU A 284 -17.52 1.07 -5.35
C LEU A 284 -18.87 1.31 -6.04
N ASN A 285 -19.77 0.34 -5.95
CA ASN A 285 -21.08 0.35 -6.61
C ASN A 285 -22.20 0.42 -5.57
N GLU A 286 -23.20 1.27 -5.80
CA GLU A 286 -24.38 1.45 -4.95
C GLU A 286 -25.21 0.16 -4.75
N ASN A 287 -25.04 -0.84 -5.62
CA ASN A 287 -25.74 -2.12 -5.49
C ASN A 287 -24.95 -3.19 -4.71
N ASN A 288 -23.67 -2.95 -4.44
CA ASN A 288 -22.78 -3.90 -3.77
C ASN A 288 -22.89 -3.77 -2.24
N ILE A 289 -22.71 -4.90 -1.56
CA ILE A 289 -22.68 -4.97 -0.09
C ILE A 289 -21.41 -5.66 0.33
N TYR A 290 -20.50 -4.90 0.92
CA TYR A 290 -19.25 -5.42 1.42
C TYR A 290 -19.46 -5.96 2.83
N VAL A 291 -18.94 -7.16 3.10
CA VAL A 291 -19.10 -7.82 4.40
C VAL A 291 -17.77 -8.10 5.03
N PHE A 292 -17.62 -7.66 6.27
CA PHE A 292 -16.37 -7.67 7.01
C PHE A 292 -16.47 -8.48 8.29
N LYS A 293 -15.42 -9.23 8.60
CA LYS A 293 -15.11 -9.74 9.93
C LYS A 293 -14.29 -8.67 10.67
N GLU A 294 -14.95 -7.88 11.51
CA GLU A 294 -14.30 -6.78 12.24
C GLU A 294 -13.50 -7.30 13.44
N SER A 295 -14.11 -8.20 14.21
CA SER A 295 -13.51 -8.85 15.37
C SER A 295 -14.15 -10.23 15.59
N VAL A 296 -13.70 -11.01 16.57
CA VAL A 296 -14.09 -12.42 16.75
C VAL A 296 -15.61 -12.64 16.81
N ALA A 297 -16.36 -11.74 17.46
CA ALA A 297 -17.82 -11.85 17.62
C ALA A 297 -18.63 -10.90 16.72
N ARG A 298 -17.98 -10.07 15.91
CA ARG A 298 -18.61 -8.99 15.16
C ARG A 298 -18.44 -9.14 13.66
N PHE A 299 -19.49 -8.82 12.92
CA PHE A 299 -19.51 -8.68 11.48
C PHE A 299 -20.09 -7.32 11.11
N VAL A 300 -19.57 -6.71 10.05
CA VAL A 300 -20.02 -5.40 9.57
C VAL A 300 -20.43 -5.51 8.12
N PHE A 301 -21.60 -5.00 7.79
CA PHE A 301 -22.13 -4.89 6.44
C PHE A 301 -22.08 -3.43 6.03
N LEU A 302 -21.45 -3.12 4.89
CA LEU A 302 -21.35 -1.78 4.33
C LEU A 302 -21.97 -1.75 2.94
N GLY A 303 -22.94 -0.86 2.76
CA GLY A 303 -23.54 -0.56 1.46
C GLY A 303 -23.37 0.89 1.08
N PHE A 304 -23.37 1.16 -0.22
CA PHE A 304 -23.31 2.50 -0.80
C PHE A 304 -24.70 2.90 -1.36
N GLY A 305 -25.03 4.18 -1.34
CA GLY A 305 -26.29 4.68 -1.94
C GLY A 305 -27.53 4.54 -1.04
N ASP A 306 -28.65 4.09 -1.61
CA ASP A 306 -29.97 4.09 -0.95
C ASP A 306 -30.05 3.13 0.25
N SER A 307 -30.27 3.72 1.43
CA SER A 307 -30.35 2.98 2.69
C SER A 307 -31.53 2.03 2.79
N LYS A 308 -32.65 2.31 2.10
CA LYS A 308 -33.84 1.44 2.15
C LYS A 308 -33.60 0.11 1.43
N THR A 309 -33.04 0.18 0.23
CA THR A 309 -32.71 -1.00 -0.58
C THR A 309 -31.65 -1.85 0.13
N PHE A 310 -30.66 -1.22 0.76
CA PHE A 310 -29.66 -1.90 1.58
C PHE A 310 -30.28 -2.65 2.77
N LEU A 311 -31.09 -1.97 3.59
CA LEU A 311 -31.68 -2.56 4.79
C LEU A 311 -32.63 -3.72 4.46
N LYS A 312 -33.34 -3.66 3.34
CA LYS A 312 -34.18 -4.77 2.87
C LYS A 312 -33.36 -6.03 2.57
N LYS A 313 -32.15 -5.89 2.03
CA LYS A 313 -31.23 -7.02 1.80
C LYS A 313 -30.68 -7.60 3.11
N MET A 314 -30.78 -6.89 4.24
CA MET A 314 -30.37 -7.39 5.56
C MET A 314 -31.46 -8.20 6.28
N GLU A 315 -32.71 -8.17 5.78
CA GLU A 315 -33.85 -8.88 6.40
C GLU A 315 -33.58 -10.37 6.70
N PRO A 316 -32.93 -11.16 5.82
CA PRO A 316 -32.64 -12.57 6.09
C PRO A 316 -31.76 -12.81 7.34
N PHE A 317 -31.02 -11.80 7.79
CA PHE A 317 -30.16 -11.90 8.96
C PHE A 317 -30.85 -11.44 10.26
N LEU A 318 -31.93 -10.65 10.18
CA LEU A 318 -32.68 -10.16 11.37
C LEU A 318 -33.18 -11.32 12.26
N ASP A 319 -33.57 -12.43 11.63
CA ASP A 319 -34.11 -13.60 12.31
C ASP A 319 -33.14 -14.80 12.28
N LEU A 320 -31.83 -14.56 12.12
CA LEU A 320 -30.85 -15.63 11.98
C LEU A 320 -30.76 -16.47 13.27
N LYS A 321 -31.35 -17.67 13.23
CA LYS A 321 -31.21 -18.66 14.30
C LYS A 321 -29.97 -19.53 14.05
N ILE A 322 -29.10 -19.60 15.07
CA ILE A 322 -27.93 -20.48 15.10
C ILE A 322 -27.91 -21.17 16.45
N ASP A 323 -27.59 -22.46 16.45
CA ASP A 323 -27.56 -23.25 17.67
C ASP A 323 -26.63 -22.62 18.71
N HIS A 324 -27.16 -22.53 19.94
CA HIS A 324 -26.49 -21.99 21.12
C HIS A 324 -26.14 -20.49 21.10
N ALA A 325 -26.26 -19.79 19.97
CA ALA A 325 -25.87 -18.39 19.83
C ALA A 325 -27.08 -17.46 19.63
N GLU A 326 -27.10 -16.36 20.38
CA GLU A 326 -28.02 -15.25 20.16
C GLU A 326 -27.32 -14.19 19.31
N ILE A 327 -28.02 -13.69 18.29
CA ILE A 327 -27.49 -12.72 17.34
C ILE A 327 -28.23 -11.41 17.52
N ASP A 328 -27.47 -10.31 17.50
CA ASP A 328 -28.00 -8.95 17.43
C ASP A 328 -27.67 -8.34 16.08
N LEU A 329 -28.60 -7.56 15.53
CA LEU A 329 -28.35 -6.70 14.40
C LEU A 329 -28.61 -5.26 14.78
N ASN A 330 -27.56 -4.45 14.72
CA ASN A 330 -27.59 -3.05 15.10
C ASN A 330 -27.27 -2.18 13.88
N VAL A 331 -28.16 -1.26 13.54
CA VAL A 331 -27.87 -0.26 12.52
C VAL A 331 -26.92 0.77 13.12
N ILE A 332 -25.66 0.79 12.67
CA ILE A 332 -24.65 1.74 13.18
C ILE A 332 -24.98 3.14 12.67
N PHE A 333 -25.28 3.28 11.37
CA PHE A 333 -25.81 4.51 10.80
C PHE A 333 -26.60 4.24 9.53
N LYS A 334 -27.53 5.15 9.23
CA LYS A 334 -28.37 5.13 8.05
C LYS A 334 -28.06 6.35 7.19
N GLU A 335 -27.61 6.10 5.96
CA GLU A 335 -27.43 7.12 4.92
C GLU A 335 -26.65 8.35 5.39
N LYS A 336 -25.39 8.15 5.75
CA LYS A 336 -24.51 9.21 6.22
C LYS A 336 -23.48 9.56 5.15
N GLU A 337 -23.29 10.85 4.91
CA GLU A 337 -22.13 11.33 4.15
C GLU A 337 -20.88 11.19 5.02
N LEU A 338 -19.86 10.58 4.45
CA LEU A 338 -18.55 10.49 5.07
C LEU A 338 -17.85 11.85 4.94
N ASP A 339 -17.45 12.42 6.08
CA ASP A 339 -16.58 13.59 6.11
C ASP A 339 -15.11 13.20 6.38
N TYR A 340 -14.19 14.13 6.17
CA TYR A 340 -12.75 13.92 6.42
C TYR A 340 -12.41 13.74 7.91
N ASN A 341 -13.35 13.89 8.86
CA ASN A 341 -13.13 13.67 10.30
C ASN A 341 -13.32 12.19 10.67
N PHE A 342 -12.55 11.34 9.99
CA PHE A 342 -12.57 9.87 10.07
C PHE A 342 -12.46 9.30 11.50
N GLU A 343 -11.73 9.98 12.39
CA GLU A 343 -11.55 9.55 13.79
C GLU A 343 -12.88 9.46 14.56
N LYS A 344 -13.87 10.32 14.27
CA LYS A 344 -15.19 10.25 14.91
C LYS A 344 -16.02 9.05 14.46
N LEU A 345 -15.81 8.58 13.22
CA LEU A 345 -16.51 7.41 12.70
C LEU A 345 -15.86 6.11 13.20
N ILE A 346 -14.53 6.06 13.26
CA ILE A 346 -13.78 4.94 13.87
C ILE A 346 -14.18 4.78 15.35
N ASN A 347 -14.20 5.87 16.12
CA ASN A 347 -14.60 5.85 17.54
C ASN A 347 -16.09 5.54 17.77
N TYR A 348 -16.90 5.46 16.70
CA TYR A 348 -18.29 5.00 16.77
C TYR A 348 -18.42 3.49 16.48
N VAL A 349 -17.37 2.88 15.90
CA VAL A 349 -17.28 1.45 15.53
C VAL A 349 -16.47 0.67 16.58
N ILE A 350 -15.58 1.36 17.31
CA ILE A 350 -14.90 0.88 18.54
C ILE A 350 -15.85 1.09 19.72
#